data_AF-A0A5C8KIZ9-F1
#
_entry.id   AF-A0A5C8KIZ9-F1
#
_cell.length_a   1.000
_cell.length_b   1.000
_cell.length_c   1.000
_cell.angle_alpha   90.00
_cell.angle_beta   90.00
_cell.angle_gamma   90.00
#
_symmetry.space_group_name_H-M   'P 1'
#
loop_
_entity.id
_entity.type
_entity.pdbx_description
1 polymer ?
#
loop_
_entity_poly.entity_id
_entity_poly.type
_entity_poly.pdbx_seq_one_letter_code
_entity_poly.pdbx_strand_id
1 'polypeptide(L)'
;MSQLTTIKWLLAAIAVCAFGVVAIFFVLAANMISVGRESRLGNLSQYKSAELEDMLAAGESKTAKLTAMDWLSSQPRRPEAHWALAKAHYQLGELSEAKQVLRGLLKVAPEEHYRVDAWLELLENEFSENRPKPVAPDHR
;
A
#
# COMPACT_ATOMS: atom_id res chain seq x y z
N MET A 1 9.20 2.30 66.84
CA MET A 1 9.97 2.06 65.60
C MET A 1 9.14 1.47 64.45
N SER A 2 8.08 0.69 64.70
CA SER A 2 7.22 0.08 63.67
C SER A 2 6.48 1.08 62.73
N GLN A 3 6.09 2.27 63.21
CA GLN A 3 5.39 3.26 62.38
C GLN A 3 6.27 3.87 61.28
N LEU A 4 7.57 4.05 61.52
CA LEU A 4 8.53 4.61 60.56
C LEU A 4 8.79 3.68 59.38
N THR A 5 8.79 2.37 59.61
CA THR A 5 8.92 1.36 58.55
C THR A 5 7.68 1.29 57.66
N THR A 6 6.49 1.43 58.24
CA THR A 6 5.22 1.42 57.48
C THR A 6 5.10 2.64 56.57
N ILE A 7 5.46 3.83 57.06
CA ILE A 7 5.42 5.08 56.26
C ILE A 7 6.39 4.99 55.07
N LYS A 8 7.58 4.42 55.25
CA LYS A 8 8.57 4.23 54.17
C LYS A 8 8.04 3.35 53.04
N TRP A 9 7.39 2.23 53.36
CA TRP A 9 6.81 1.34 52.35
C TRP A 9 5.61 1.96 51.63
N LEU A 10 4.78 2.73 52.35
CA LEU A 10 3.68 3.50 51.75
C LEU A 10 4.18 4.54 50.74
N LEU A 11 5.22 5.30 51.09
CA LEU A 11 5.83 6.27 50.18
C LEU A 11 6.46 5.60 48.95
N ALA A 12 7.13 4.46 49.13
CA ALA A 12 7.68 3.68 48.03
C ALA A 12 6.59 3.18 47.07
N ALA A 13 5.47 2.67 47.60
CA ALA A 13 4.35 2.21 46.78
C ALA A 13 3.72 3.36 45.96
N ILE A 14 3.53 4.53 46.57
CA ILE A 14 2.99 5.71 45.89
C ILE A 14 3.94 6.17 44.78
N ALA A 15 5.26 6.17 45.03
CA ALA A 15 6.26 6.54 44.04
C ALA A 15 6.24 5.59 42.83
N VAL A 16 6.11 4.28 43.05
CA VAL A 16 5.99 3.28 41.98
C VAL A 16 4.70 3.48 41.18
N CYS A 17 3.56 3.70 41.84
CA CYS A 17 2.30 3.99 41.17
C CYS A 17 2.39 5.27 40.32
N ALA A 18 2.96 6.35 40.86
CA ALA A 18 3.14 7.60 40.14
C ALA A 18 4.02 7.41 38.90
N PHE A 19 5.12 6.66 39.02
CA PHE A 19 5.99 6.34 37.89
C PHE A 19 5.28 5.48 36.83
N GLY A 20 4.46 4.52 37.26
CA GLY A 20 3.62 3.71 36.37
C GLY A 20 2.62 4.54 35.58
N VAL A 21 1.94 5.50 36.23
CA VAL A 21 1.00 6.41 35.55
C VAL A 21 1.70 7.27 34.51
N VAL A 22 2.89 7.80 34.83
CA VAL A 22 3.69 8.58 33.87
C VAL A 22 4.12 7.70 32.69
N ALA A 23 4.60 6.49 32.94
CA ALA A 23 4.99 5.56 31.87
C ALA A 23 3.81 5.21 30.95
N ILE A 24 2.63 4.92 31.51
CA ILE A 24 1.40 4.66 30.75
C ILE A 24 1.03 5.89 29.92
N PHE A 25 1.11 7.09 30.49
CA PHE A 25 0.84 8.33 29.76
C PHE A 25 1.78 8.51 28.55
N PHE A 26 3.08 8.24 28.72
CA PHE A 26 4.05 8.29 27.62
C PHE A 26 3.75 7.25 26.54
N VAL A 27 3.36 6.03 26.92
CA VAL A 27 2.96 4.98 25.97
C VAL A 27 1.72 5.40 25.18
N LEU A 28 0.71 5.95 25.84
CA LEU A 28 -0.51 6.43 25.18
C LEU A 28 -0.22 7.62 24.26
N ALA A 29 0.62 8.56 24.67
CA ALA A 29 1.02 9.70 23.85
C ALA A 29 1.80 9.27 22.59
N ALA A 30 2.74 8.32 22.74
CA ALA A 30 3.48 7.77 21.60
C ALA A 30 2.53 7.04 20.62
N ASN A 31 1.57 6.27 21.13
CA ASN A 31 0.58 5.58 20.31
C ASN A 31 -0.37 6.54 19.58
N MET A 32 -0.77 7.65 20.21
CA MET A 32 -1.63 8.65 19.55
C MET A 32 -0.91 9.34 18.38
N ILE A 33 0.40 9.55 18.49
CA ILE A 33 1.23 10.13 17.43
C ILE A 33 1.39 9.15 16.25
N SER A 34 1.54 7.84 16.51
CA SER A 34 1.61 6.84 15.42
C SER A 34 0.28 6.73 14.68
N VAL A 35 -0.83 6.65 15.41
CA VAL A 35 -2.18 6.58 14.82
C VAL A 35 -2.48 7.84 14.00
N GLY A 36 -2.22 9.04 14.54
CA GLY A 36 -2.49 10.30 13.83
C GLY A 36 -1.67 10.47 12.54
N ARG A 37 -0.45 9.92 12.49
CA ARG A 37 0.39 9.92 11.28
C ARG A 37 -0.16 8.97 10.22
N GLU A 38 -0.59 7.77 10.61
CA GLU A 38 -1.21 6.80 9.70
C GLU A 38 -2.53 7.30 9.13
N SER A 39 -3.40 7.90 9.96
CA SER A 39 -4.70 8.40 9.49
C SER A 39 -4.53 9.49 8.43
N ARG A 40 -3.57 10.42 8.64
CA ARG A 40 -3.31 11.50 7.69
C ARG A 40 -2.73 10.98 6.37
N LEU A 41 -1.86 9.98 6.43
CA LEU A 41 -1.28 9.35 5.24
C LEU A 41 -2.33 8.53 4.46
N GLY A 42 -3.24 7.86 5.17
CA GLY A 42 -4.37 7.12 4.58
C GLY A 42 -5.35 8.04 3.82
N ASN A 43 -5.68 9.19 4.41
CA ASN A 43 -6.55 10.17 3.75
C ASN A 43 -5.91 10.76 2.49
N LEU A 44 -4.59 11.03 2.54
CA LEU A 44 -3.86 11.53 1.37
C LEU A 44 -3.75 10.47 0.27
N SER A 45 -3.52 9.20 0.63
CA SER A 45 -3.50 8.12 -0.36
C SER A 45 -4.87 7.95 -1.03
N GLN A 46 -5.96 8.07 -0.27
CA GLN A 46 -7.31 7.94 -0.80
C GLN A 46 -7.66 9.07 -1.77
N TYR A 47 -7.20 10.30 -1.48
CA TYR A 47 -7.33 11.43 -2.41
C TYR A 47 -6.53 11.18 -3.70
N LYS A 48 -5.24 10.80 -3.57
CA LYS A 48 -4.37 10.56 -4.73
C LYS A 48 -4.82 9.38 -5.59
N SER A 49 -5.41 8.35 -4.99
CA SER A 49 -6.01 7.24 -5.74
C SER A 49 -7.24 7.67 -6.53
N ALA A 50 -8.11 8.50 -5.94
CA ALA A 50 -9.30 9.00 -6.62
C ALA A 50 -8.93 9.88 -7.83
N GLU A 51 -7.93 10.75 -7.67
CA GLU A 51 -7.39 11.58 -8.76
C GLU A 51 -6.86 10.71 -9.92
N LEU A 52 -6.12 9.65 -9.61
CA LEU A 52 -5.63 8.69 -10.61
C LEU A 52 -6.75 7.93 -11.31
N GLU A 53 -7.80 7.57 -10.59
CA GLU A 53 -8.97 6.92 -11.18
C GLU A 53 -9.73 7.86 -12.12
N ASP A 54 -9.83 9.14 -11.79
CA ASP A 54 -10.41 10.17 -12.66
C ASP A 54 -9.59 10.35 -13.94
N MET A 55 -8.26 10.45 -13.84
CA MET A 55 -7.38 10.50 -15.01
C MET A 55 -7.53 9.25 -15.92
N LEU A 56 -7.61 8.06 -15.32
CA LEU A 56 -7.81 6.81 -16.07
C LEU A 56 -9.20 6.75 -16.72
N ALA A 57 -10.24 7.29 -16.08
CA ALA A 57 -11.59 7.38 -16.64
C ALA A 57 -11.66 8.42 -17.77
N ALA A 58 -10.92 9.52 -17.67
CA ALA A 58 -10.79 10.55 -18.68
C ALA A 58 -9.96 10.10 -19.92
N GLY A 59 -9.33 8.91 -19.86
CA GLY A 59 -8.45 8.41 -20.92
C GLY A 59 -7.07 9.05 -20.91
N GLU A 60 -6.71 9.77 -19.84
CA GLU A 60 -5.41 10.40 -19.65
C GLU A 60 -4.36 9.40 -19.12
N SER A 61 -4.33 8.19 -19.69
CA SER A 61 -3.52 7.07 -19.18
C SER A 61 -2.02 7.38 -19.12
N LYS A 62 -1.52 8.26 -19.99
CA LYS A 62 -0.12 8.74 -19.94
C LYS A 62 0.15 9.58 -18.70
N THR A 63 -0.74 10.53 -18.40
CA THR A 63 -0.65 11.38 -17.20
C THR A 63 -0.79 10.52 -15.95
N ALA A 64 -1.78 9.61 -15.94
CA ALA A 64 -1.98 8.68 -14.84
C ALA A 64 -0.73 7.82 -14.56
N LYS A 65 -0.07 7.31 -15.61
CA LYS A 65 1.18 6.55 -15.49
C LYS A 65 2.28 7.38 -14.80
N LEU A 66 2.51 8.62 -15.25
CA LEU A 66 3.52 9.50 -14.68
C LEU A 66 3.22 9.82 -13.20
N THR A 67 1.98 10.17 -12.88
CA THR A 67 1.55 10.49 -11.51
C THR A 67 1.65 9.27 -10.59
N ALA A 68 1.33 8.07 -11.08
CA ALA A 68 1.47 6.83 -10.32
C ALA A 68 2.95 6.48 -10.08
N MET A 69 3.84 6.72 -11.05
CA MET A 69 5.30 6.53 -10.89
C MET A 69 5.90 7.49 -9.85
N ASP A 70 5.48 8.76 -9.87
CA ASP A 70 5.87 9.75 -8.83
C ASP A 70 5.40 9.29 -7.43
N TRP A 71 4.17 8.78 -7.35
CA TRP A 71 3.66 8.25 -6.09
C TRP A 71 4.46 7.03 -5.60
N LEU A 72 4.79 6.09 -6.49
CA LEU A 72 5.63 4.95 -6.13
C LEU A 72 7.04 5.37 -5.73
N SER A 73 7.59 6.43 -6.34
CA SER A 73 8.91 6.96 -5.98
C SER A 73 8.93 7.52 -4.56
N SER A 74 7.86 8.17 -4.14
CA SER A 74 7.72 8.70 -2.77
C SER A 74 7.23 7.67 -1.76
N GLN A 75 6.42 6.70 -2.18
CA GLN A 75 5.80 5.68 -1.32
C GLN A 75 5.83 4.29 -1.99
N PRO A 76 7.00 3.61 -2.02
CA PRO A 76 7.18 2.38 -2.80
C PRO A 76 6.39 1.17 -2.33
N ARG A 77 5.75 1.23 -1.16
CA ARG A 77 5.02 0.11 -0.55
C ARG A 77 3.51 0.28 -0.60
N ARG A 78 2.99 1.23 -1.39
CA ARG A 78 1.55 1.51 -1.50
C ARG A 78 0.90 0.63 -2.56
N PRO A 79 -0.04 -0.25 -2.20
CA PRO A 79 -0.74 -1.10 -3.17
C PRO A 79 -1.53 -0.31 -4.21
N GLU A 80 -2.15 0.80 -3.79
CA GLU A 80 -3.01 1.64 -4.63
C GLU A 80 -2.23 2.28 -5.78
N ALA A 81 -0.99 2.70 -5.50
CA ALA A 81 -0.12 3.30 -6.50
C ALA A 81 0.33 2.26 -7.56
N HIS A 82 0.59 1.02 -7.15
CA HIS A 82 0.88 -0.07 -8.09
C HIS A 82 -0.35 -0.40 -8.94
N TRP A 83 -1.54 -0.44 -8.34
CA TRP A 83 -2.79 -0.67 -9.07
C TRP A 83 -3.04 0.40 -10.12
N ALA A 84 -2.89 1.67 -9.77
CA ALA A 84 -3.04 2.77 -10.72
C ALA A 84 -2.02 2.67 -11.86
N LEU A 85 -0.76 2.33 -11.56
CA LEU A 85 0.27 2.14 -12.57
C LEU A 85 -0.05 0.96 -13.50
N ALA A 86 -0.50 -0.18 -12.97
CA ALA A 86 -0.90 -1.34 -13.77
C ALA A 86 -2.08 -1.03 -14.70
N LYS A 87 -3.12 -0.35 -14.19
CA LYS A 87 -4.27 0.10 -15.00
C LYS A 87 -3.83 1.07 -16.10
N ALA A 88 -2.92 1.99 -15.80
CA ALA A 88 -2.40 2.95 -16.77
C ALA A 88 -1.62 2.24 -17.90
N HIS A 89 -0.73 1.30 -17.56
CA HIS A 89 -0.04 0.47 -18.55
C HIS A 89 -1.02 -0.31 -19.44
N TYR A 90 -2.04 -0.92 -18.82
CA TYR A 90 -3.06 -1.65 -19.55
C TYR A 90 -3.80 -0.77 -20.58
N GLN A 91 -4.29 0.41 -20.18
CA GLN A 91 -4.97 1.33 -21.09
C GLN A 91 -4.07 1.85 -22.22
N LEU A 92 -2.75 1.87 -22.00
CA LEU A 92 -1.75 2.23 -23.03
C LEU A 92 -1.41 1.07 -23.97
N GLY A 93 -1.96 -0.13 -23.75
CA GLY A 93 -1.61 -1.35 -24.49
C GLY A 93 -0.26 -1.96 -24.11
N GLU A 94 0.36 -1.47 -23.03
CA GLU A 94 1.66 -1.93 -22.51
C GLU A 94 1.45 -3.16 -21.60
N LEU A 95 0.94 -4.26 -22.18
CA LEU A 95 0.49 -5.44 -21.43
C LEU A 95 1.63 -6.13 -20.65
N SER A 96 2.85 -6.13 -21.19
CA SER A 96 4.03 -6.69 -20.51
C SER A 96 4.38 -5.95 -19.23
N GLU A 97 4.31 -4.63 -19.27
CA GLU A 97 4.61 -3.72 -18.18
C GLU A 97 3.51 -3.80 -17.12
N ALA A 98 2.23 -3.81 -17.53
CA ALA A 98 1.11 -4.03 -16.62
C ALA A 98 1.30 -5.33 -15.81
N LYS A 99 1.67 -6.41 -16.50
CA LYS A 99 1.96 -7.71 -15.88
C LYS A 99 3.13 -7.65 -14.89
N GLN A 100 4.19 -6.93 -15.24
CA GLN A 100 5.35 -6.76 -14.36
C GLN A 100 5.00 -5.98 -13.09
N VAL A 101 4.22 -4.91 -13.21
CA VAL A 101 3.78 -4.09 -12.09
C VAL A 101 2.88 -4.88 -11.14
N LEU A 102 1.92 -5.65 -11.68
CA LEU A 102 1.05 -6.53 -10.90
C LEU A 102 1.84 -7.61 -10.13
N ARG A 103 2.86 -8.20 -10.75
CA ARG A 103 3.76 -9.12 -10.05
C ARG A 103 4.59 -8.43 -8.97
N GLY A 104 4.97 -7.17 -9.18
CA GLY A 104 5.62 -6.33 -8.17
C GLY A 104 4.70 -6.05 -6.98
N LEU A 105 3.43 -5.76 -7.25
CA LEU A 105 2.40 -5.54 -6.24
C LEU A 105 2.28 -6.73 -5.27
N LEU A 106 2.28 -7.96 -5.78
CA LEU A 106 2.23 -9.17 -4.92
C LEU A 106 3.40 -9.31 -3.94
N LYS A 107 4.56 -8.70 -4.23
CA LYS A 107 5.70 -8.69 -3.29
C LYS A 107 5.48 -7.73 -2.14
N VAL A 108 4.64 -6.72 -2.34
CA VAL A 108 4.37 -5.64 -1.39
C VAL A 108 3.10 -5.91 -0.59
N ALA A 109 2.06 -6.41 -1.26
CA ALA A 109 0.75 -6.76 -0.72
C ALA A 109 0.33 -8.16 -1.21
N PRO A 110 0.81 -9.24 -0.56
CA PRO A 110 0.43 -10.61 -0.89
C PRO A 110 -1.07 -10.88 -0.77
N GLU A 111 -1.79 -10.12 0.07
CA GLU A 111 -3.24 -10.20 0.26
C GLU A 111 -4.05 -9.85 -0.99
N GLU A 112 -3.46 -9.11 -1.94
CA GLU A 112 -4.11 -8.71 -3.19
C GLU A 112 -4.11 -9.84 -4.25
N HIS A 113 -3.57 -11.03 -3.93
CA HIS A 113 -3.40 -12.12 -4.90
C HIS A 113 -4.68 -12.42 -5.69
N TYR A 114 -5.84 -12.48 -5.03
CA TYR A 114 -7.09 -12.86 -5.69
C TYR A 114 -7.49 -11.91 -6.81
N ARG A 115 -7.21 -10.60 -6.65
CA ARG A 115 -7.52 -9.56 -7.66
C ARG A 115 -6.46 -9.54 -8.75
N VAL A 116 -5.20 -9.66 -8.33
CA VAL A 116 -4.07 -9.63 -9.24
C VAL A 116 -4.10 -10.83 -10.17
N ASP A 117 -4.39 -12.04 -9.66
CA ASP A 117 -4.44 -13.27 -10.46
C ASP A 117 -5.49 -13.17 -11.57
N ALA A 118 -6.68 -12.64 -11.26
CA ALA A 118 -7.71 -12.40 -12.26
C ALA A 118 -7.27 -11.41 -13.35
N TRP A 119 -6.56 -10.34 -12.98
CA TRP A 119 -6.00 -9.39 -13.95
C TRP A 119 -4.86 -9.99 -14.77
N LEU A 120 -4.00 -10.81 -14.16
CA LEU A 120 -2.91 -11.49 -14.86
C LEU A 120 -3.44 -12.48 -15.90
N GLU A 121 -4.53 -13.19 -15.59
CA GLU A 121 -5.22 -14.07 -16.52
C GLU A 121 -5.81 -13.29 -17.70
N LEU A 122 -6.50 -12.17 -17.42
CA LEU A 122 -7.02 -11.27 -18.47
C LEU A 122 -5.91 -10.80 -19.41
N LEU A 123 -4.80 -10.30 -18.85
CA LEU A 123 -3.66 -9.82 -19.62
C LEU A 123 -3.02 -10.92 -20.46
N GLU A 124 -2.93 -12.15 -19.94
CA GLU A 124 -2.38 -13.28 -20.69
C GLU A 124 -3.28 -13.67 -21.85
N ASN A 125 -4.60 -13.69 -21.64
CA ASN A 125 -5.55 -13.98 -22.71
C ASN A 125 -5.45 -12.96 -23.84
N GLU A 126 -5.51 -11.67 -23.52
CA GLU A 126 -5.39 -10.60 -24.51
C GLU A 126 -4.03 -10.60 -25.21
N PHE A 127 -2.95 -10.85 -24.47
CA PHE A 127 -1.62 -10.98 -25.06
C PHE A 127 -1.55 -12.15 -26.04
N SER A 128 -2.21 -13.29 -25.72
CA SER A 128 -2.25 -14.47 -26.58
C SER A 128 -3.08 -14.26 -27.84
N GLU A 129 -4.21 -13.56 -27.74
CA GLU A 129 -5.08 -13.23 -28.86
C GLU A 129 -4.42 -12.24 -29.83
N ASN A 130 -3.66 -11.28 -29.30
CA ASN A 130 -2.92 -10.31 -30.11
C ASN A 130 -1.61 -10.87 -30.68
N ARG A 131 -1.19 -12.10 -30.35
CA ARG A 131 -0.04 -12.71 -31.04
C ARG A 131 -0.47 -13.14 -32.45
N PRO A 132 0.29 -12.80 -33.51
CA PRO A 132 0.06 -13.39 -34.81
C PRO A 132 0.21 -14.92 -34.68
N LYS A 133 -0.85 -15.66 -35.05
CA LYS A 133 -0.79 -17.11 -35.13
C LYS A 133 0.42 -17.49 -35.99
N PRO A 134 1.31 -18.39 -35.53
CA PRO A 134 2.40 -18.85 -36.38
C PRO A 134 1.79 -19.48 -37.62
N VAL A 135 2.03 -18.85 -38.77
CA VAL A 135 1.63 -19.40 -40.07
C VAL A 135 2.40 -20.71 -40.20
N ALA A 136 1.69 -21.84 -40.07
CA ALA A 136 2.31 -23.14 -40.29
C ALA A 136 2.89 -23.14 -41.72
N PRO A 137 4.16 -23.56 -41.91
CA PRO A 137 4.73 -23.63 -43.24
C PRO A 137 3.88 -24.60 -44.08
N ASP A 138 3.35 -24.10 -45.21
CA ASP A 138 2.62 -24.89 -46.19
C ASP A 138 3.61 -25.89 -46.82
N HIS A 139 3.58 -27.12 -46.34
CA HIS A 139 4.30 -28.24 -46.95
C HIS A 139 3.45 -28.75 -48.13
N ARG A 140 3.52 -28.03 -49.26
CA ARG A 140 3.08 -28.51 -50.57
C ARG A 140 4.16 -29.34 -51.25
#